data_AF-A0A9W8UTA4-F1
#
_entry.id   AF-A0A9W8UTA4-F1
#
_cell.length_a   1.000
_cell.length_b   1.000
_cell.length_c   1.000
_cell.angle_alpha   90.00
_cell.angle_beta   90.00
_cell.angle_gamma   90.00
#
_symmetry.space_group_name_H-M   'P 1'
#
loop_
_entity.id
_entity.type
_entity.pdbx_description
1 polymer ?
#
loop_
_entity_poly.entity_id
_entity_poly.type
_entity_poly.pdbx_seq_one_letter_code
_entity_poly.pdbx_strand_id
1 'polypeptide(L)'
;MWGIITACQAASQNRHQLYAMRFLLGMFEAGMFPGVMAQLSSWYRTDEMGKPVTWLYTLVNLSGIGLSAWRWVYILEGVATVLFAGIVFWRLPDYPKSPRSGRFLSDREQEFVEARLPENAPVTSDPNFSGKEIVATLRGPLIWAFLVSQATINVGCYALIWYLPTIITSMGFTGLPRTSC
;
A
#
# COMPACT_ATOMS: atom_id res chain seq x y z
N MET A 1 0.78 8.59 7.74
CA MET A 1 1.65 9.48 6.93
C MET A 1 1.04 9.77 5.57
N TRP A 2 0.68 8.76 4.76
CA TRP A 2 0.02 8.97 3.45
C TRP A 2 -1.17 9.94 3.51
N GLY A 3 -2.12 9.71 4.43
CA GLY A 3 -3.32 10.57 4.58
C GLY A 3 -3.03 12.02 5.01
N ILE A 4 -1.90 12.27 5.67
CA ILE A 4 -1.49 13.63 6.05
C ILE A 4 -0.98 14.37 4.81
N ILE A 5 -0.26 13.67 3.94
CA ILE A 5 0.32 14.26 2.72
C ILE A 5 -0.76 14.51 1.67
N THR A 6 -1.77 13.64 1.55
CA THR A 6 -2.92 13.89 0.67
C THR A 6 -3.75 15.10 1.13
N ALA A 7 -3.96 15.26 2.44
CA ALA A 7 -4.59 16.45 3.01
C ALA A 7 -3.76 17.73 2.79
N CYS A 8 -2.43 17.66 2.98
CA CYS A 8 -1.51 18.77 2.69
C CYS A 8 -1.44 19.10 1.19
N GLN A 9 -1.54 18.10 0.31
CA GLN A 9 -1.58 18.29 -1.14
C GLN A 9 -2.84 19.04 -1.56
N ALA A 10 -3.99 18.75 -0.94
CA ALA A 10 -5.22 19.50 -1.16
C ALA A 10 -5.10 20.98 -0.74
N ALA A 11 -4.37 21.28 0.33
CA ALA A 11 -4.15 22.64 0.82
C ALA A 11 -3.13 23.44 -0.01
N SER A 12 -2.27 22.76 -0.78
CA SER A 12 -1.22 23.42 -1.58
C SER A 12 -1.80 24.29 -2.71
N GLN A 13 -1.18 25.45 -2.93
CA GLN A 13 -1.61 26.45 -3.94
C GLN A 13 -0.49 26.71 -4.97
N ASN A 14 0.76 26.35 -4.65
CA ASN A 14 1.94 26.62 -5.48
C ASN A 14 2.39 25.36 -6.24
N ARG A 15 2.88 25.55 -7.48
CA ARG A 15 3.39 24.44 -8.33
C ARG A 15 4.56 23.68 -7.66
N HIS A 16 5.49 24.41 -7.05
CA HIS A 16 6.62 23.81 -6.33
C HIS A 16 6.17 22.98 -5.11
N GLN A 17 5.12 23.42 -4.41
CA GLN A 17 4.54 22.67 -3.29
C GLN A 17 3.88 21.38 -3.79
N LEU A 18 3.18 21.42 -4.92
CA LEU A 18 2.59 20.22 -5.53
C LEU A 18 3.65 19.18 -5.90
N TYR A 19 4.77 19.60 -6.50
CA TYR A 19 5.85 18.66 -6.82
C TYR A 19 6.49 18.05 -5.57
N ALA A 20 6.74 18.86 -4.53
CA ALA A 20 7.26 18.38 -3.25
C ALA A 20 6.32 17.36 -2.59
N MET A 21 5.01 17.64 -2.56
CA MET A 21 4.01 16.72 -1.99
C MET A 21 3.94 15.41 -2.78
N ARG A 22 4.01 15.45 -4.11
CA ARG A 22 4.04 14.23 -4.94
C ARG A 22 5.28 13.38 -4.69
N PHE A 23 6.44 14.01 -4.53
CA PHE A 23 7.67 13.30 -4.19
C PHE A 23 7.57 12.59 -2.84
N LEU A 24 7.09 13.30 -1.82
CA LEU A 24 6.88 12.73 -0.49
C LEU A 24 5.85 11.60 -0.53
N LEU A 25 4.74 11.79 -1.23
CA LEU A 25 3.71 10.77 -1.37
C LEU A 25 4.28 9.47 -1.96
N GLY A 26 5.07 9.57 -3.04
CA GLY A 26 5.74 8.40 -3.63
C GLY A 26 6.75 7.73 -2.69
N MET A 27 7.51 8.53 -1.92
CA MET A 27 8.46 7.99 -0.93
C MET A 27 7.76 7.16 0.15
N PHE A 28 6.62 7.62 0.67
CA PHE A 28 5.88 6.89 1.70
C PHE A 28 5.07 5.71 1.14
N GLU A 29 4.57 5.83 -0.10
CA GLU A 29 3.84 4.75 -0.77
C GLU A 29 4.75 3.55 -1.08
N ALA A 30 6.01 3.80 -1.44
CA ALA A 30 6.99 2.76 -1.75
C ALA A 30 7.23 1.78 -0.59
N GLY A 31 7.17 2.24 0.67
CA GLY A 31 7.36 1.40 1.85
C GLY A 31 6.10 0.66 2.31
N MET A 32 4.91 1.06 1.83
CA MET A 32 3.64 0.53 2.34
C MET A 32 3.46 -0.95 1.96
N PHE A 33 3.62 -1.27 0.68
CA PHE A 33 3.41 -2.62 0.18
C PHE A 33 4.35 -3.68 0.80
N PRO A 34 5.68 -3.48 0.84
CA PRO A 34 6.57 -4.43 1.51
C PRO A 34 6.33 -4.49 3.03
N GLY A 35 5.93 -3.37 3.66
CA GLY A 35 5.59 -3.35 5.09
C GLY A 35 4.36 -4.19 5.42
N VAL A 36 3.27 -4.04 4.65
CA VAL A 36 2.06 -4.85 4.82
C VAL A 36 2.34 -6.32 4.53
N MET A 37 3.14 -6.64 3.51
CA MET A 37 3.49 -8.03 3.19
C MET A 37 4.38 -8.68 4.24
N ALA A 38 5.32 -7.93 4.83
CA ALA A 38 6.13 -8.42 5.95
C ALA A 38 5.24 -8.73 7.18
N GLN A 39 4.27 -7.86 7.46
CA GLN A 39 3.29 -8.08 8.52
C GLN A 39 2.39 -9.29 8.21
N LEU A 40 1.88 -9.45 6.99
CA LEU A 40 1.05 -10.62 6.67
C LEU A 40 1.85 -11.93 6.75
N SER A 41 3.14 -11.90 6.38
CA SER A 41 4.03 -13.07 6.45
C SER A 41 4.30 -13.53 7.88
N SER A 42 4.19 -12.65 8.89
CA SER A 42 4.38 -13.02 10.30
C SER A 42 3.13 -13.59 10.97
N TRP A 43 1.96 -13.50 10.33
CA TRP A 43 0.68 -13.97 10.89
C TRP A 43 0.00 -15.06 10.08
N TYR A 44 0.29 -15.17 8.77
CA TYR A 44 -0.38 -16.10 7.85
C TYR A 44 0.62 -17.02 7.14
N ARG A 45 0.21 -18.28 6.93
CA ARG A 45 0.94 -19.22 6.07
C ARG A 45 0.74 -18.89 4.59
N THR A 46 1.70 -19.29 3.76
CA THR A 46 1.72 -19.01 2.30
C THR A 46 0.47 -19.50 1.56
N ASP A 47 -0.17 -20.57 2.04
CA ASP A 47 -1.42 -21.12 1.48
C ASP A 47 -2.68 -20.32 1.89
N GLU A 48 -2.62 -19.53 2.96
CA GLU A 48 -3.73 -18.73 3.47
C GLU A 48 -3.65 -17.25 3.05
N MET A 49 -2.50 -16.81 2.50
CA MET A 49 -2.23 -15.42 2.11
C MET A 49 -3.18 -14.86 1.03
N GLY A 50 -3.81 -15.70 0.20
CA GLY A 50 -4.67 -15.22 -0.89
C GLY A 50 -5.88 -14.42 -0.42
N LYS A 51 -6.50 -14.82 0.70
CA LYS A 51 -7.68 -14.15 1.27
C LYS A 51 -7.39 -12.73 1.80
N PRO A 52 -6.41 -12.52 2.71
CA PRO A 52 -6.11 -11.19 3.22
C PRO A 52 -5.59 -10.26 2.13
N VAL A 53 -4.82 -10.77 1.15
CA VAL A 53 -4.35 -9.97 0.01
C VAL A 53 -5.52 -9.52 -0.87
N THR A 54 -6.48 -10.40 -1.16
CA THR A 54 -7.68 -10.04 -1.94
C THR A 54 -8.53 -8.98 -1.23
N TRP A 55 -8.69 -9.10 0.09
CA TRP A 55 -9.40 -8.09 0.88
C TRP A 55 -8.70 -6.73 0.82
N LEU A 56 -7.37 -6.71 0.95
CA LEU A 56 -6.58 -5.49 0.82
C LEU A 56 -6.80 -4.80 -0.54
N TYR A 57 -6.71 -5.55 -1.64
CA TYR A 57 -6.93 -4.99 -2.98
C TYR A 57 -8.38 -4.52 -3.19
N THR A 58 -9.36 -5.24 -2.65
CA THR A 58 -10.78 -4.87 -2.79
C THR A 58 -11.08 -3.54 -2.09
N LEU A 59 -10.54 -3.35 -0.89
CA LEU A 59 -10.70 -2.10 -0.14
C LEU A 59 -10.05 -0.91 -0.85
N VAL A 60 -8.87 -1.10 -1.45
CA VAL A 60 -8.18 -0.04 -2.22
C VAL A 60 -8.99 0.37 -3.45
N ASN A 61 -9.65 -0.56 -4.13
CA ASN A 61 -10.47 -0.23 -5.31
C ASN A 61 -11.80 0.47 -4.94
N LEU A 62 -12.29 0.30 -3.71
CA LEU A 62 -13.54 0.88 -3.25
C LEU A 62 -13.43 2.39 -2.91
N SER A 63 -12.23 2.94 -2.71
CA SER A 63 -12.05 4.36 -2.36
C SER A 63 -12.30 5.34 -3.53
N GLY A 64 -12.52 4.84 -4.75
CA GLY A 64 -12.68 5.65 -5.97
C GLY A 64 -14.10 6.11 -6.32
N ILE A 65 -15.09 5.88 -5.46
CA ILE A 65 -16.50 6.14 -5.78
C ILE A 65 -16.95 7.50 -5.20
N GLY A 66 -16.76 8.60 -5.95
CA GLY A 66 -17.22 9.92 -5.52
C GLY A 66 -17.12 11.00 -6.60
N LEU A 67 -18.19 11.79 -6.77
CA LEU A 67 -18.28 12.90 -7.73
C LEU A 67 -17.96 14.25 -7.05
N SER A 68 -17.13 15.06 -7.73
CA SER A 68 -16.93 16.52 -7.57
C SER A 68 -16.21 17.06 -6.31
N ALA A 69 -15.48 18.16 -6.51
CA ALA A 69 -14.51 18.84 -5.63
C ALA A 69 -13.29 17.99 -5.19
N TRP A 70 -12.36 17.75 -6.12
CA TRP A 70 -11.11 16.98 -5.92
C TRP A 70 -10.33 17.33 -4.64
N ARG A 71 -10.34 18.59 -4.19
CA ARG A 71 -9.68 19.00 -2.93
C ARG A 71 -10.38 18.44 -1.70
N TRP A 72 -11.71 18.46 -1.67
CA TRP A 72 -12.50 17.93 -0.55
C TRP A 72 -12.43 16.41 -0.48
N VAL A 73 -12.40 15.73 -1.63
CA VAL A 73 -12.17 14.28 -1.69
C VAL A 73 -10.84 13.91 -1.03
N TYR A 74 -9.74 14.58 -1.40
CA TYR A 74 -8.43 14.30 -0.81
C TYR A 74 -8.33 14.62 0.68
N ILE A 75 -9.04 15.66 1.16
CA ILE A 75 -9.09 15.98 2.59
C ILE A 75 -9.86 14.92 3.35
N LEU A 76 -11.07 14.55 2.90
CA LEU A 76 -11.91 13.56 3.57
C LEU A 76 -11.26 12.17 3.56
N GLU A 77 -10.67 11.77 2.45
CA GLU A 77 -9.92 10.52 2.33
C GLU A 77 -8.66 10.52 3.20
N GLY A 78 -7.91 11.64 3.22
CA GLY A 78 -6.74 11.81 4.08
C GLY A 78 -7.08 11.70 5.56
N VAL A 79 -8.17 12.32 6.00
CA VAL A 79 -8.66 12.23 7.39
C VAL A 79 -9.13 10.82 7.73
N ALA A 80 -9.93 10.20 6.86
CA ALA A 80 -10.43 8.84 7.08
C ALA A 80 -9.28 7.83 7.20
N THR A 81 -8.24 7.94 6.36
CA THR A 81 -7.07 7.07 6.41
C THR A 81 -6.20 7.31 7.64
N VAL A 82 -6.07 8.54 8.14
CA VAL A 82 -5.36 8.84 9.40
C VAL A 82 -6.11 8.27 10.60
N LEU A 83 -7.45 8.40 10.63
CA LEU A 83 -8.26 7.82 11.70
C LEU A 83 -8.19 6.29 11.68
N PHE A 84 -8.32 5.67 10.50
CA PHE A 84 -8.16 4.24 10.34
C PHE A 84 -6.76 3.77 10.78
N ALA A 85 -5.71 4.48 10.39
CA ALA A 85 -4.35 4.18 10.84
C ALA A 85 -4.19 4.30 12.36
N GLY A 86 -4.84 5.28 13.00
CA GLY A 86 -4.87 5.41 14.47
C GLY A 86 -5.55 4.23 15.15
N ILE A 87 -6.68 3.76 14.60
CA ILE A 87 -7.38 2.56 15.09
C ILE A 87 -6.51 1.31 14.92
N VAL A 88 -5.90 1.13 13.75
CA VAL A 88 -4.99 0.01 13.47
C VAL A 88 -3.79 0.04 14.40
N PHE A 89 -3.16 1.20 14.61
CA PHE A 89 -2.02 1.34 15.52
C PHE A 89 -2.36 0.94 16.96
N TRP A 90 -3.59 1.16 17.40
CA TRP A 90 -4.00 0.78 18.76
C TRP A 90 -4.51 -0.66 18.86
N ARG A 91 -5.08 -1.21 17.78
CA ARG A 91 -5.75 -2.52 17.79
C ARG A 91 -4.90 -3.67 17.24
N LEU A 92 -3.97 -3.40 16.32
CA LEU A 92 -3.21 -4.43 15.61
C LEU A 92 -1.91 -4.78 16.39
N PRO A 93 -1.74 -6.03 16.84
CA PRO A 93 -0.48 -6.47 17.44
C PRO A 93 0.63 -6.59 16.39
N ASP A 94 1.85 -6.19 16.76
CA ASP A 94 2.98 -6.12 15.83
C ASP A 94 3.48 -7.52 15.43
N TYR A 95 3.52 -8.47 16.37
CA TYR A 95 3.97 -9.86 16.12
C TYR A 95 3.20 -10.85 17.00
N PRO A 96 3.16 -12.15 16.63
CA PRO A 96 2.49 -13.20 17.42
C PRO A 96 2.94 -13.25 18.88
N LYS A 97 4.24 -13.06 19.15
CA LYS A 97 4.85 -12.99 20.48
C LYS A 97 5.08 -11.56 21.02
N SER A 98 4.52 -10.53 20.37
CA SER A 98 4.68 -9.17 20.86
C SER A 98 3.96 -8.98 22.21
N PRO A 99 4.45 -8.10 23.11
CA PRO A 99 3.77 -7.80 24.38
C PRO A 99 2.32 -7.31 24.22
N ARG A 100 1.97 -6.80 23.03
CA ARG A 100 0.62 -6.37 22.66
C ARG A 100 -0.30 -7.53 22.26
N SER A 101 0.27 -8.64 21.77
CA SER A 101 -0.44 -9.88 21.42
C SER A 101 -1.03 -10.58 22.64
N GLY A 102 -0.39 -10.44 23.82
CA GLY A 102 -0.88 -10.98 25.10
C GLY A 102 -2.22 -10.40 25.58
N ARG A 103 -2.74 -9.34 24.94
CA ARG A 103 -4.11 -8.84 25.17
C ARG A 103 -5.18 -9.63 24.40
N PHE A 104 -4.80 -10.40 23.40
CA PHE A 104 -5.72 -11.09 22.49
C PHE A 104 -5.50 -12.61 22.44
N LEU A 105 -4.27 -13.08 22.67
CA LEU A 105 -3.87 -14.49 22.60
C LEU A 105 -3.17 -14.91 23.89
N SER A 106 -3.55 -16.08 24.42
CA SER A 106 -2.83 -16.72 25.53
C SER A 106 -1.45 -17.21 25.07
N ASP A 107 -0.51 -17.38 26.00
CA ASP A 107 0.87 -17.79 25.68
C ASP A 107 0.92 -19.11 24.88
N ARG A 108 0.01 -20.03 25.18
CA ARG A 108 -0.12 -21.31 24.46
C ARG A 108 -0.63 -21.15 23.02
N GLU A 109 -1.53 -20.19 22.77
CA GLU A 109 -2.03 -19.90 21.43
C GLU A 109 -0.96 -19.17 20.60
N GLN A 110 -0.18 -18.29 21.21
CA GLN A 110 0.94 -17.62 20.54
C GLN A 110 2.00 -18.63 20.08
N GLU A 111 2.34 -19.59 20.92
CA GLU A 111 3.30 -20.65 20.59
C GLU A 111 2.76 -21.58 19.49
N PHE A 112 1.46 -21.88 19.49
CA PHE A 112 0.82 -22.64 18.41
C PHE A 112 0.84 -21.90 17.07
N VAL A 113 0.60 -20.58 17.07
CA VAL A 113 0.65 -19.74 15.86
C VAL A 113 2.06 -19.71 15.29
N GLU A 114 3.08 -19.56 16.14
CA GLU A 114 4.50 -19.57 15.73
C GLU A 114 4.91 -20.93 15.17
N ALA A 115 4.54 -22.04 15.82
CA ALA A 115 4.84 -23.38 15.35
C ALA A 115 4.16 -23.75 14.01
N ARG A 116 3.09 -23.02 13.65
CA ARG A 116 2.34 -23.23 12.41
C ARG A 116 2.92 -22.46 11.22
N LEU A 117 3.72 -21.42 11.45
CA LEU A 117 4.33 -20.62 10.39
C LEU A 117 5.41 -21.43 9.64
N PRO A 118 5.59 -21.20 8.32
CA PRO A 118 6.64 -21.89 7.55
C PRO A 118 8.03 -21.50 8.05
N GLU A 119 9.02 -22.37 7.85
CA GLU A 119 10.42 -22.17 8.28
C GLU A 119 11.07 -20.89 7.72
N ASN A 120 10.54 -20.36 6.61
CA ASN A 120 10.98 -19.12 5.97
C ASN A 120 10.16 -17.88 6.40
N ALA A 121 9.22 -18.01 7.33
CA ALA A 121 8.47 -16.87 7.85
C ALA A 121 9.40 -16.03 8.75
N PRO A 122 9.29 -14.69 8.70
CA PRO A 122 10.06 -13.84 9.59
C PRO A 122 9.67 -14.12 11.04
N VAL A 123 10.56 -14.78 11.78
CA VAL A 123 10.37 -15.10 13.20
C VAL A 123 10.98 -14.00 14.06
N THR A 124 10.49 -13.88 15.29
CA THR A 124 10.98 -12.85 16.24
C THR A 124 12.47 -13.06 16.57
N SER A 125 13.01 -14.26 16.33
CA SER A 125 14.40 -14.63 16.56
C SER A 125 15.35 -14.41 15.37
N ASP A 126 14.85 -13.96 14.21
CA ASP A 126 15.72 -13.74 13.05
C ASP A 126 16.70 -12.58 13.28
N PRO A 127 17.96 -12.70 12.81
CA PRO A 127 18.94 -11.64 12.97
C PRO A 127 18.50 -10.34 12.28
N ASN A 128 18.73 -9.22 12.96
CA ASN A 128 18.38 -7.90 12.44
C ASN A 128 19.07 -7.62 11.09
N PHE A 129 18.24 -7.28 10.09
CA PHE A 129 18.55 -6.60 8.82
C PHE A 129 20.04 -6.60 8.40
N SER A 130 20.43 -7.55 7.56
CA SER A 130 21.79 -7.61 7.01
C SER A 130 21.87 -6.95 5.64
N GLY A 131 22.67 -5.87 5.52
CA GLY A 131 22.93 -5.23 4.23
C GLY A 131 23.57 -6.17 3.19
N LYS A 132 24.19 -7.27 3.63
CA LYS A 132 24.75 -8.30 2.73
C LYS A 132 23.65 -9.09 2.02
N GLU A 133 22.52 -9.32 2.66
CA GLU A 133 21.37 -10.02 2.06
C GLU A 133 20.71 -9.19 0.98
N ILE A 134 20.64 -7.86 1.16
CA ILE A 134 20.13 -6.94 0.12
C ILE A 134 20.98 -7.03 -1.13
N VAL A 135 22.31 -6.99 -0.98
CA VAL A 135 23.24 -7.07 -2.11
C VAL A 135 23.17 -8.46 -2.76
N ALA A 136 23.01 -9.53 -1.99
CA ALA A 136 22.83 -10.88 -2.53
C ALA A 136 21.53 -10.99 -3.34
N THR A 137 20.42 -10.50 -2.79
CA THR A 137 19.10 -10.45 -3.43
C THR A 137 19.14 -9.61 -4.71
N LEU A 138 19.75 -8.41 -4.69
CA LEU A 138 19.89 -7.55 -5.86
C LEU A 138 20.78 -8.14 -6.97
N ARG A 139 21.65 -9.10 -6.66
CA ARG A 139 22.45 -9.81 -7.67
C ARG A 139 21.71 -10.96 -8.35
N GLY A 140 20.53 -11.33 -7.85
CA GLY A 140 19.70 -12.40 -8.42
C GLY A 140 19.10 -12.00 -9.78
N PRO A 141 19.36 -12.74 -10.88
CA PRO A 141 18.82 -12.41 -12.20
C PRO A 141 17.29 -12.54 -12.26
N LEU A 142 16.70 -13.41 -11.44
CA LEU A 142 15.25 -13.61 -11.37
C LEU A 142 14.52 -12.34 -10.90
N ILE A 143 15.12 -11.58 -9.98
CA ILE A 143 14.52 -10.34 -9.47
C ILE A 143 14.54 -9.27 -10.55
N TRP A 144 15.63 -9.15 -11.31
CA TRP A 144 15.67 -8.24 -12.46
C TRP A 144 14.67 -8.62 -13.56
N ALA A 145 14.52 -9.91 -13.86
CA ALA A 145 13.52 -10.37 -14.80
C ALA A 145 12.09 -10.02 -14.33
N PHE A 146 11.79 -10.23 -13.04
CA PHE A 146 10.52 -9.85 -12.45
C PHE A 146 10.28 -8.33 -12.47
N LEU A 147 11.30 -7.54 -12.12
CA LEU A 147 11.25 -6.08 -12.15
C LEU A 147 10.99 -5.54 -13.56
N VAL A 148 11.68 -6.08 -14.57
CA VAL A 148 11.49 -5.68 -15.97
C VAL A 148 10.10 -6.06 -16.47
N SER A 149 9.64 -7.28 -16.14
CA SER A 149 8.29 -7.72 -16.48
C SER A 149 7.24 -6.80 -15.87
N GLN A 150 7.33 -6.52 -14.57
CA GLN A 150 6.39 -5.64 -13.88
C GLN A 150 6.47 -4.21 -14.39
N ALA A 151 7.66 -3.67 -14.65
CA ALA A 151 7.83 -2.35 -15.22
C ALA A 151 7.14 -2.24 -16.59
N THR A 152 7.31 -3.25 -17.44
CA THR A 152 6.69 -3.28 -18.78
C THR A 152 5.17 -3.31 -18.71
N ILE A 153 4.61 -4.14 -17.82
CA ILE A 153 3.16 -4.23 -17.60
C ILE A 153 2.60 -2.88 -17.11
N ASN A 154 3.25 -2.28 -16.11
CA ASN A 154 2.81 -1.01 -15.54
C ASN A 154 2.88 0.13 -16.56
N VAL A 155 3.96 0.22 -17.35
CA VAL A 155 4.09 1.23 -18.41
C VAL A 155 2.94 1.10 -19.42
N GLY A 156 2.60 -0.12 -19.85
CA GLY A 156 1.48 -0.36 -20.76
C GLY A 156 0.13 0.05 -20.18
N CYS A 157 -0.18 -0.41 -18.96
CA CYS A 157 -1.45 -0.08 -18.30
C CYS A 157 -1.60 1.41 -18.00
N TYR A 158 -0.57 2.07 -17.47
CA TYR A 158 -0.65 3.51 -17.17
C TYR A 158 -0.75 4.36 -18.43
N ALA A 159 -0.05 4.01 -19.51
CA ALA A 159 -0.19 4.70 -20.78
C ALA A 159 -1.66 4.67 -21.25
N LEU A 160 -2.29 3.50 -21.19
CA LEU A 160 -3.71 3.37 -21.55
C LEU A 160 -4.60 4.24 -20.65
N ILE A 161 -4.44 4.19 -19.32
CA ILE A 161 -5.27 4.99 -18.40
C ILE A 161 -5.12 6.49 -18.64
N TRP A 162 -3.91 6.97 -18.92
CA TRP A 162 -3.63 8.38 -19.14
C TRP A 162 -4.16 8.89 -20.48
N TYR A 163 -4.06 8.08 -21.53
CA TYR A 163 -4.54 8.45 -22.87
C TYR A 163 -6.00 8.07 -23.12
N LEU A 164 -6.63 7.26 -22.26
CA LEU A 164 -8.02 6.83 -22.39
C LEU A 164 -8.99 8.02 -22.55
N PRO A 165 -8.91 9.11 -21.75
CA PRO A 165 -9.76 10.27 -21.96
C PRO A 165 -9.54 10.91 -23.33
N THR A 166 -8.28 11.04 -23.76
CA THR A 166 -7.92 11.62 -25.06
C THR A 166 -8.46 10.78 -26.23
N ILE A 167 -8.37 9.45 -26.15
CA ILE A 167 -8.88 8.51 -27.15
C ILE A 167 -10.42 8.60 -27.23
N ILE A 168 -11.10 8.64 -26.09
CA ILE A 168 -12.57 8.77 -26.06
C ILE A 168 -13.00 10.12 -26.67
N THR A 169 -12.26 11.20 -26.38
CA THR A 169 -12.55 12.51 -26.98
C THR A 169 -12.26 12.57 -28.48
N SER A 170 -11.26 11.85 -28.99
CA SER A 170 -10.95 11.80 -30.43
C SER A 170 -11.94 10.94 -31.23
N MET A 171 -12.59 9.98 -30.58
CA MET A 171 -13.66 9.15 -31.17
C MET A 171 -15.02 9.88 -31.31
N GLY A 172 -15.10 11.16 -30.92
CA GLY A 172 -16.30 11.96 -31.10
C GLY A 172 -17.37 11.79 -30.01
N PHE A 173 -17.06 11.10 -28.90
CA PHE A 173 -17.92 11.09 -27.70
C PHE A 173 -17.74 12.40 -26.91
N THR A 174 -18.12 13.52 -27.53
CA THR A 174 -18.13 14.85 -26.91
C THR A 174 -19.40 15.02 -26.06
N GLY A 175 -19.31 14.71 -24.76
CA GLY A 175 -20.25 15.28 -23.79
C GLY A 175 -20.66 14.37 -22.63
N LEU A 176 -19.95 14.46 -21.52
CA LEU A 176 -20.51 14.48 -20.16
C LEU A 176 -19.64 15.45 -19.32
N PRO A 177 -20.22 16.16 -18.34
CA PRO A 177 -20.39 17.61 -18.39
C PRO A 177 -19.12 18.41 -18.07
N ARG A 178 -18.97 19.54 -18.77
CA ARG A 178 -18.09 20.64 -18.37
C ARG A 178 -18.49 21.07 -16.96
N THR A 179 -17.68 20.74 -15.96
CA THR A 179 -17.79 21.32 -14.62
C THR A 179 -17.37 22.78 -14.72
N SER A 180 -18.33 23.65 -15.01
CA SER A 180 -18.22 25.09 -14.82
C SER A 180 -18.25 25.39 -13.32
N CYS A 181 -17.22 26.10 -12.86
CA CYS A 181 -17.05 26.75 -11.55
C CYS A 181 -16.78 25.84 -10.35
#